data_AF-A0A356DZI4-F1
#
_entry.id   AF-A0A356DZI4-F1
#
_cell.length_a   1.000
_cell.length_b   1.000
_cell.length_c   1.000
_cell.angle_alpha   90.00
_cell.angle_beta   90.00
_cell.angle_gamma   90.00
#
_symmetry.space_group_name_H-M   'P 1'
#
loop_
_entity.id
_entity.type
_entity.pdbx_description
1 polymer ?
#
loop_
_entity_poly.entity_id
_entity_poly.type
_entity_poly.pdbx_seq_one_letter_code
_entity_poly.pdbx_strand_id
1 'polypeptide(L)'
;MIHDSLANLTQYAPILESFDRIQEVLASSHEEGSYQIGTLSVTVESYVPTAFSGIFRAHDSAATLVVMLQGEELFGLTYSERCKGVAKDDAGWMEINDSPISTVITTKPGMFTLFMPREPYALGIAGKDSTSDVK
;
A
#
# COMPACT_ATOMS: atom_id res chain seq x y z
N MET A 1 -9.10 2.05 5.37
CA MET A 1 -8.51 2.00 4.01
C MET A 1 -9.49 2.62 3.02
N ILE A 2 -8.96 3.39 2.07
CA ILE A 2 -9.70 3.93 0.92
C ILE A 2 -9.06 3.35 -0.34
N HIS A 3 -9.85 2.78 -1.23
CA HIS A 3 -9.41 2.29 -2.54
C HIS A 3 -10.31 2.91 -3.61
N ASP A 4 -9.72 3.73 -4.49
CA ASP A 4 -10.49 4.53 -5.44
C ASP A 4 -9.61 4.90 -6.65
N SER A 5 -10.23 5.50 -7.68
CA SER A 5 -9.53 6.05 -8.82
C SER A 5 -8.69 7.27 -8.43
N LEU A 6 -7.50 7.39 -9.02
CA LEU A 6 -6.64 8.56 -8.88
C LEU A 6 -7.34 9.86 -9.31
N ALA A 7 -8.31 9.78 -10.22
CA ALA A 7 -9.14 10.92 -10.62
C ALA A 7 -9.97 11.51 -9.46
N ASN A 8 -10.25 10.71 -8.43
CA ASN A 8 -10.99 11.11 -7.24
C ASN A 8 -10.08 11.56 -6.09
N LEU A 9 -8.74 11.54 -6.25
CA LEU A 9 -7.79 11.78 -5.16
C LEU A 9 -8.02 13.13 -4.47
N THR A 10 -8.39 14.18 -5.21
CA THR A 10 -8.69 15.53 -4.67
C THR A 10 -9.84 15.54 -3.66
N GLN A 11 -10.77 14.58 -3.73
CA GLN A 11 -11.86 14.46 -2.75
C GLN A 11 -11.33 14.08 -1.35
N TYR A 12 -10.13 13.51 -1.29
CA TYR A 12 -9.48 13.06 -0.06
C TYR A 12 -8.41 14.04 0.44
N ALA A 13 -8.25 15.20 -0.19
CA ALA A 13 -7.30 16.23 0.26
C ALA A 13 -7.41 16.60 1.76
N PRO A 14 -8.60 16.66 2.39
CA PRO A 14 -8.70 17.00 3.82
C PRO A 14 -8.04 16.00 4.78
N ILE A 15 -7.82 14.76 4.36
CA ILE A 15 -7.21 13.70 5.19
C ILE A 15 -5.77 13.37 4.77
N LEU A 16 -5.29 13.99 3.70
CA LEU A 16 -3.94 13.82 3.17
C LEU A 16 -3.12 15.07 3.51
N GLU A 17 -2.26 14.96 4.53
CA GLU A 17 -1.29 16.01 4.83
C GLU A 17 -0.38 16.26 3.62
N SER A 18 -0.02 17.52 3.39
CA SER A 18 0.82 17.92 2.26
C SER A 18 0.26 17.52 0.88
N PHE A 19 -1.06 17.57 0.70
CA PHE A 19 -1.73 17.21 -0.56
C PHE A 19 -1.12 17.84 -1.81
N ASP A 20 -0.76 19.13 -1.76
CA ASP A 20 -0.12 19.83 -2.88
C ASP A 20 1.20 19.14 -3.30
N ARG A 21 1.98 18.66 -2.33
CA ARG A 21 3.21 17.91 -2.60
C ARG A 21 2.93 16.53 -3.17
N ILE A 22 1.86 15.86 -2.73
CA ILE A 22 1.42 14.59 -3.32
C ILE A 22 1.09 14.81 -4.79
N GLN A 23 0.40 15.91 -5.14
CA GLN A 23 0.11 16.23 -6.54
C GLN A 23 1.37 16.52 -7.36
N GLU A 24 2.34 17.25 -6.80
CA GLU A 24 3.65 17.48 -7.46
C GLU A 24 4.39 16.17 -7.75
N VAL A 25 4.42 15.25 -6.78
CA VAL A 25 5.02 13.92 -6.93
C VAL A 25 4.33 13.13 -8.04
N LEU A 26 3.00 13.12 -8.06
CA LEU A 26 2.22 12.39 -9.08
C LEU A 26 2.32 13.01 -10.48
N ALA A 27 2.58 14.32 -10.57
CA ALA A 27 2.80 15.01 -11.83
C ALA A 27 4.23 14.83 -12.37
N SER A 28 5.17 14.39 -11.52
CA SER A 28 6.57 14.21 -11.87
C SER A 28 6.86 12.77 -12.27
N SER A 29 7.72 12.58 -13.26
CA SER A 29 8.30 11.26 -13.52
C SER A 29 9.45 11.00 -12.55
N HIS A 30 9.34 9.96 -11.74
CA HIS A 30 10.41 9.50 -10.87
C HIS A 30 10.93 8.15 -11.37
N GLU A 31 12.25 7.97 -11.35
CA GLU A 31 12.88 6.67 -11.58
C GLU A 31 12.63 5.75 -10.37
N GLU A 32 12.97 4.47 -10.49
CA GLU A 32 12.94 3.57 -9.34
C GLU A 32 13.91 4.04 -8.25
N GLY A 33 13.46 4.03 -7.00
CA GLY A 33 14.24 4.50 -5.88
C GLY A 33 13.40 5.01 -4.71
N SER A 34 14.11 5.54 -3.71
CA SER A 34 13.50 6.18 -2.54
C SER A 34 13.91 7.64 -2.47
N TYR A 35 12.94 8.51 -2.26
CA TYR A 35 13.07 9.96 -2.31
C TYR A 35 12.44 10.59 -1.08
N GLN A 36 13.08 11.63 -0.54
CA GLN A 36 12.49 12.47 0.48
C GLN A 36 12.06 13.80 -0.14
N ILE A 37 10.75 14.06 -0.14
CA ILE A 37 10.16 15.27 -0.75
C ILE A 37 9.39 16.02 0.33
N GLY A 38 10.08 16.97 0.98
CA GLY A 38 9.55 17.62 2.17
C GLY A 38 9.31 16.61 3.29
N THR A 39 8.08 16.50 3.75
CA THR A 39 7.65 15.53 4.77
C THR A 39 7.28 14.16 4.18
N LEU A 40 7.21 14.02 2.86
CA LEU A 40 6.84 12.79 2.18
C LEU A 40 8.07 11.90 1.99
N SER A 41 7.96 10.64 2.41
CA SER A 41 8.85 9.56 1.97
C SER A 41 8.18 8.87 0.78
N VAL A 42 8.80 8.93 -0.39
CA VAL A 42 8.27 8.39 -1.64
C VAL A 42 9.16 7.24 -2.09
N THR A 43 8.55 6.09 -2.37
CA THR A 43 9.25 4.95 -2.94
C THR A 43 8.59 4.59 -4.26
N VAL A 44 9.40 4.48 -5.31
CA VAL A 44 9.01 4.00 -6.63
C VAL A 44 9.72 2.68 -6.86
N GLU A 45 8.96 1.62 -7.09
CA GLU A 45 9.48 0.27 -7.21
C GLU A 45 8.81 -0.47 -8.36
N SER A 46 9.57 -1.37 -8.98
CA SER A 46 9.09 -2.31 -10.00
C SER A 46 9.45 -3.72 -9.57
N TYR A 47 8.47 -4.61 -9.61
CA TYR A 47 8.65 -6.01 -9.23
C TYR A 47 7.63 -6.90 -9.95
N VAL A 48 7.86 -8.21 -9.89
CA VAL A 48 6.89 -9.21 -10.37
C VAL A 48 6.06 -9.68 -9.18
N PRO A 49 4.72 -9.58 -9.21
CA PRO A 49 3.86 -10.12 -8.16
C PRO A 49 4.09 -11.62 -7.94
N THR A 50 4.05 -12.07 -6.68
CA THR A 50 4.31 -13.46 -6.29
C THR A 50 3.20 -14.00 -5.39
N ALA A 51 3.30 -15.27 -4.98
CA ALA A 51 2.40 -15.81 -3.96
C ALA A 51 2.51 -15.01 -2.65
N PHE A 52 1.40 -14.88 -1.93
CA PHE A 52 1.38 -14.15 -0.66
C PHE A 52 2.39 -14.74 0.33
N SER A 53 3.28 -13.89 0.86
CA SER A 53 4.39 -14.28 1.73
C SER A 53 4.00 -14.56 3.18
N GLY A 54 2.77 -14.25 3.59
CA GLY A 54 2.35 -14.32 5.00
C GLY A 54 2.64 -13.04 5.80
N ILE A 55 3.28 -12.04 5.17
CA ILE A 55 3.76 -10.84 5.83
C ILE A 55 2.90 -9.64 5.42
N PHE A 56 2.39 -8.91 6.41
CA PHE A 56 1.80 -7.59 6.22
C PHE A 56 2.72 -6.52 6.79
N ARG A 57 2.63 -5.31 6.25
CA ARG A 57 3.25 -4.12 6.82
C ARG A 57 2.20 -3.09 7.19
N ALA A 58 2.52 -2.27 8.17
CA ALA A 58 1.75 -1.07 8.51
C ALA A 58 2.71 -0.01 9.05
N HIS A 59 2.33 1.26 8.95
CA HIS A 59 3.07 2.33 9.59
C HIS A 59 2.37 2.74 10.90
N ASP A 60 3.13 3.03 11.96
CA ASP A 60 2.58 3.35 13.29
C ASP A 60 1.78 4.67 13.32
N SER A 61 2.29 5.71 12.64
CA SER A 61 1.72 7.07 12.70
C SER A 61 1.45 7.75 11.35
N ALA A 62 2.05 7.30 10.24
CA ALA A 62 1.85 7.91 8.93
C ALA A 62 0.80 7.13 8.12
N ALA A 63 0.07 7.85 7.26
CA ALA A 63 -0.76 7.23 6.24
C ALA A 63 0.11 6.86 5.03
N THR A 64 -0.16 5.71 4.41
CA THR A 64 0.54 5.27 3.20
C THR A 64 -0.39 5.38 2.01
N LEU A 65 0.01 6.18 1.03
CA LEU A 65 -0.64 6.22 -0.29
C LEU A 65 0.12 5.33 -1.27
N VAL A 66 -0.53 4.31 -1.78
CA VAL A 66 0.02 3.42 -2.83
C VAL A 66 -0.71 3.72 -4.13
N VAL A 67 0.03 4.04 -5.18
CA VAL A 67 -0.51 4.34 -6.51
C VAL A 67 0.01 3.34 -7.52
N MET A 68 -0.90 2.72 -8.27
CA MET A 68 -0.51 1.76 -9.30
C MET A 68 -0.25 2.47 -10.62
N LEU A 69 1.00 2.42 -11.06
CA LEU A 69 1.46 3.06 -12.30
C LEU A 69 1.29 2.14 -13.52
N GLN A 70 1.54 0.84 -13.36
CA GLN A 70 1.46 -0.15 -14.43
C GLN A 70 1.12 -1.55 -13.87
N GLY A 71 0.52 -2.41 -14.70
CA GLY A 71 0.24 -3.80 -14.36
C GLY A 71 -1.02 -3.97 -13.52
N GLU A 72 -1.21 -5.18 -12.99
CA GLU A 72 -2.31 -5.54 -12.09
C GLU A 72 -1.78 -6.44 -10.98
N GLU A 73 -2.21 -6.20 -9.74
CA GLU A 73 -1.85 -7.03 -8.60
C GLU A 73 -2.97 -7.06 -7.55
N LEU A 74 -2.88 -8.00 -6.63
CA LEU A 74 -3.74 -8.07 -5.46
C LEU A 74 -3.07 -7.38 -4.27
N PHE A 75 -3.83 -6.61 -3.51
CA PHE A 75 -3.45 -6.19 -2.16
C PHE A 75 -4.23 -7.01 -1.14
N GLY A 76 -3.51 -7.54 -0.15
CA GLY A 76 -4.08 -8.22 0.99
C GLY A 76 -4.20 -7.26 2.17
N LEU A 77 -5.31 -7.33 2.91
CA LEU A 77 -5.49 -6.60 4.16
C LEU A 77 -5.78 -7.57 5.30
N THR A 78 -5.37 -7.21 6.50
CA THR A 78 -5.71 -7.94 7.73
C THR A 78 -6.20 -7.00 8.82
N TYR A 79 -6.53 -7.56 9.98
CA TYR A 79 -7.12 -6.88 11.13
C TYR A 79 -6.15 -5.89 11.77
N SER A 80 -6.56 -4.63 11.95
CA SER A 80 -5.74 -3.58 12.59
C SER A 80 -5.31 -3.91 14.02
N GLU A 81 -6.06 -4.74 14.73
CA GLU A 81 -5.74 -5.20 16.08
C GLU A 81 -4.42 -5.98 16.12
N ARG A 82 -3.98 -6.51 14.97
CA ARG A 82 -2.70 -7.22 14.82
C ARG A 82 -1.49 -6.31 14.97
N CYS A 83 -1.63 -4.99 14.82
CA CYS A 83 -0.55 -4.05 15.12
C CYS A 83 -0.28 -3.91 16.63
N LYS A 84 -1.19 -4.35 17.51
CA LYS A 84 -1.05 -4.12 18.95
C LYS A 84 0.15 -4.91 19.51
N GLY A 85 1.12 -4.17 20.04
CA GLY A 85 2.32 -4.77 20.65
C GLY A 85 3.37 -5.25 19.63
N VAL A 86 3.16 -4.98 18.34
CA VAL A 86 4.17 -5.25 17.30
C VAL A 86 5.29 -4.21 17.41
N ALA A 87 6.53 -4.68 17.34
CA ALA A 87 7.68 -3.80 17.32
C ALA A 87 7.72 -2.99 16.01
N LYS A 88 8.18 -1.75 16.10
CA LYS A 88 8.40 -0.89 14.95
C LYS A 88 9.88 -0.63 14.75
N ASP A 89 10.29 -0.44 13.51
CA ASP A 89 11.63 0.03 13.17
C ASP A 89 11.80 1.54 13.45
N ASP A 90 12.99 2.08 13.19
CA ASP A 90 13.32 3.49 13.41
C ASP A 90 12.49 4.44 12.53
N ALA A 91 11.99 3.96 11.40
CA ALA A 91 11.11 4.71 10.49
C ALA A 91 9.63 4.60 10.90
N GLY A 92 9.28 3.72 11.85
CA GLY A 92 7.92 3.53 12.32
C GLY A 92 7.13 2.46 11.56
N TRP A 93 7.79 1.67 10.71
CA TRP A 93 7.18 0.51 10.06
C TRP A 93 7.08 -0.68 11.01
N MET A 94 5.97 -1.39 10.92
CA MET A 94 5.67 -2.61 11.66
C MET A 94 5.54 -3.75 10.66
N GLU A 95 6.14 -4.89 10.99
CA GLU A 95 5.96 -6.15 10.27
C GLU A 95 5.02 -7.06 11.06
N ILE A 96 3.93 -7.48 10.43
CA ILE A 96 2.90 -8.32 11.02
C ILE A 96 2.96 -9.69 10.34
N ASN A 97 3.47 -10.66 11.09
CA ASN A 97 3.59 -12.05 10.66
C ASN A 97 2.38 -12.89 11.12
N ASP A 98 2.18 -14.03 10.46
CA ASP A 98 1.19 -15.05 10.82
C ASP A 98 -0.26 -14.56 10.95
N SER A 99 -0.62 -13.53 10.18
CA SER A 99 -2.01 -13.04 10.14
C SER A 99 -2.75 -13.59 8.92
N PRO A 100 -4.03 -13.99 9.04
CA PRO A 100 -4.82 -14.35 7.86
C PRO A 100 -5.20 -13.10 7.05
N ILE A 101 -5.31 -13.26 5.74
CA ILE A 101 -5.94 -12.24 4.88
C ILE A 101 -7.43 -12.14 5.26
N SER A 102 -7.88 -10.93 5.56
CA SER A 102 -9.28 -10.61 5.85
C SER A 102 -10.01 -10.05 4.62
N THR A 103 -9.29 -9.38 3.72
CA THR A 103 -9.84 -8.76 2.51
C THR A 103 -8.76 -8.75 1.43
N VAL A 104 -9.18 -8.99 0.19
CA VAL A 104 -8.34 -8.88 -1.00
C VAL A 104 -8.96 -7.84 -1.92
N ILE A 105 -8.14 -6.94 -2.44
CA ILE A 105 -8.54 -5.98 -3.48
C ILE A 105 -7.63 -6.15 -4.69
N THR A 106 -8.20 -5.97 -5.88
CA THR A 106 -7.42 -5.93 -7.13
C THR A 106 -7.12 -4.49 -7.47
N THR A 107 -5.84 -4.18 -7.64
CA THR A 107 -5.36 -2.84 -8.01
C THR A 107 -4.83 -2.86 -9.44
N LYS A 108 -5.23 -1.84 -10.21
CA LYS A 108 -4.90 -1.65 -11.63
C LYS A 108 -4.43 -0.21 -11.89
N PRO A 109 -3.86 0.11 -13.06
CA PRO A 109 -3.28 1.42 -13.29
C PRO A 109 -4.33 2.53 -13.17
N GLY A 110 -3.94 3.66 -12.56
CA GLY A 110 -4.86 4.78 -12.31
C GLY A 110 -5.75 4.60 -11.07
N MET A 111 -5.48 3.59 -10.25
CA MET A 111 -6.07 3.42 -8.91
C MET A 111 -5.05 3.84 -7.84
N PHE A 112 -5.56 4.31 -6.70
CA PHE A 112 -4.78 4.45 -5.48
C PHE A 112 -5.42 3.66 -4.34
N THR A 113 -4.59 3.30 -3.37
CA THR A 113 -5.05 2.79 -2.07
C THR A 113 -4.38 3.59 -0.96
N LEU A 114 -5.18 4.20 -0.09
CA LEU A 114 -4.74 4.88 1.11
C LEU A 114 -4.96 3.99 2.32
N PHE A 115 -3.87 3.66 2.99
CA PHE A 115 -3.84 2.95 4.26
C PHE A 115 -3.61 3.95 5.38
N MET A 116 -4.52 4.00 6.35
CA MET A 116 -4.37 4.84 7.53
C MET A 116 -3.31 4.25 8.47
N PRO A 117 -2.78 5.04 9.44
CA PRO A 117 -1.87 4.52 10.44
C PRO A 117 -2.44 3.26 11.10
N ARG A 118 -1.59 2.22 11.25
CA ARG A 118 -1.95 0.91 11.79
C ARG A 118 -3.05 0.17 11.01
N GLU A 119 -3.14 0.39 9.70
CA GLU A 119 -3.87 -0.49 8.79
C GLU A 119 -2.88 -1.44 8.09
N PRO A 120 -2.84 -2.73 8.46
CA PRO A 120 -1.94 -3.70 7.83
C PRO A 120 -2.33 -4.02 6.39
N TYR A 121 -1.32 -4.02 5.52
CA TYR A 121 -1.47 -4.37 4.12
C TYR A 121 -0.28 -5.15 3.59
N ALA A 122 -0.53 -5.95 2.56
CA ALA A 122 0.46 -6.66 1.77
C ALA A 122 0.25 -6.29 0.30
N LEU A 123 1.34 -5.93 -0.38
CA LEU A 123 1.36 -5.63 -1.82
C LEU A 123 2.02 -6.82 -2.56
N GLY A 124 2.07 -6.78 -3.89
CA GLY A 124 2.85 -7.74 -4.66
C GLY A 124 2.24 -9.12 -4.74
N ILE A 125 0.95 -9.28 -4.48
CA ILE A 125 0.30 -10.60 -4.53
C ILE A 125 -0.18 -10.84 -5.96
N ALA A 126 0.26 -11.95 -6.55
CA ALA A 126 -0.15 -12.35 -7.90
C ALA A 126 -1.67 -12.58 -7.98
N GLY A 127 -2.31 -11.92 -8.94
CA GLY A 127 -3.68 -12.22 -9.35
C GLY A 127 -3.72 -13.42 -10.30
N LYS A 128 -4.52 -14.45 -9.97
CA LYS A 128 -4.73 -15.71 -10.72
C LYS A 128 -3.55 -16.24 -11.56
N ASP A 129 -2.94 -17.31 -11.06
CA ASP A 129 -2.73 -18.51 -11.90
C ASP A 129 -3.78 -19.56 -11.51
N SER A 130 -4.60 -19.96 -12.47
CA SER A 130 -5.73 -20.87 -12.25
C SER A 130 -5.27 -22.33 -12.22
N THR A 131 -5.11 -22.88 -11.03
CA THR A 131 -5.47 -24.28 -10.73
C THR A 131 -5.86 -24.39 -9.27
N SER A 132 -7.04 -24.92 -9.02
CA SER A 132 -7.51 -25.28 -7.68
C SER A 132 -7.85 -26.76 -7.71
N ASP A 133 -7.04 -27.59 -7.04
CA ASP A 133 -7.47 -28.92 -6.64
C ASP A 133 -8.06 -28.80 -5.23
N VAL A 134 -9.37 -28.96 -5.14
CA VAL A 134 -10.13 -28.94 -3.89
C VAL A 134 -10.54 -30.38 -3.58
N LYS A 135 -10.32 -30.83 -2.34
CA LYS A 135 -10.94 -32.05 -1.79
C LYS A 135 -11.98 -31.68 -0.75
#